data_AF-A0A7C5J2D1-F1
#
_entry.id   AF-A0A7C5J2D1-F1
#
_cell.length_a   1.000
_cell.length_b   1.000
_cell.length_c   1.000
_cell.angle_alpha   90.00
_cell.angle_beta   90.00
_cell.angle_gamma   90.00
#
_symmetry.space_group_name_H-M   'P 1'
#
loop_
_entity.id
_entity.type
_entity.pdbx_description
1 polymer ?
#
loop_
_entity_poly.entity_id
_entity_poly.type
_entity_poly.pdbx_seq_one_letter_code
_entity_poly.pdbx_strand_id
1 'polypeptide(L)' 'MKSQLDALRAVLRKRFVPNHVLVIVEEGAALSSVPWVKSKPAKHDEPTAYVCERGACELPTTDPKIFEQQLTERRGYDG' A
#
# COMPACT_ATOMS: atom_id res chain seq x y z
N MET A 1 -7.94 -17.12 -0.53
CA MET A 1 -6.88 -16.19 -0.95
C MET A 1 -6.63 -15.10 0.09
N LYS A 2 -6.45 -15.45 1.38
CA LYS A 2 -6.16 -14.50 2.49
C LYS A 2 -4.66 -14.30 2.75
N SER A 3 -3.83 -15.27 2.33
CA SER A 3 -2.41 -15.35 2.67
C SER A 3 -1.57 -14.16 2.17
N GLN A 4 -1.78 -13.70 0.93
CA GLN A 4 -0.98 -12.61 0.36
C GLN A 4 -1.26 -11.27 1.03
N LEU A 5 -2.54 -10.94 1.23
CA LEU A 5 -2.95 -9.73 1.96
C LEU A 5 -2.43 -9.76 3.40
N ASP A 6 -2.52 -10.91 4.07
CA ASP A 6 -2.01 -11.07 5.42
C ASP A 6 -0.48 -10.90 5.49
N ALA A 7 0.25 -11.36 4.47
CA ALA A 7 1.69 -11.14 4.35
C ALA A 7 2.04 -9.64 4.20
N LEU A 8 1.35 -8.91 3.32
CA LEU A 8 1.52 -7.46 3.17
C LEU A 8 1.19 -6.71 4.48
N ARG A 9 0.08 -7.07 5.14
CA ARG A 9 -0.29 -6.47 6.44
C ARG A 9 0.72 -6.77 7.55
N ALA A 10 1.31 -7.97 7.53
CA ALA A 10 2.33 -8.34 8.51
C ALA A 10 3.59 -7.48 8.38
N VAL A 11 3.98 -7.08 7.17
CA VAL A 11 5.08 -6.14 6.93
C VAL A 11 4.78 -4.80 7.61
N LEU A 12 3.63 -4.19 7.33
CA LEU A 12 3.27 -2.90 7.91
C LEU A 12 3.18 -2.95 9.44
N ARG A 13 2.64 -4.02 10.02
CA ARG A 13 2.54 -4.20 11.48
C ARG A 13 3.88 -4.31 12.19
N LYS A 14 4.94 -4.75 11.50
CA LYS A 14 6.28 -4.95 12.07
C LYS A 14 7.20 -3.73 11.90
N ARG A 15 6.70 -2.66 11.29
CA ARG A 15 7.49 -1.48 10.91
C ARG A 15 6.89 -0.22 11.52
N PHE A 16 7.75 0.66 12.02
CA PHE A 16 7.31 1.98 12.45
C PHE A 16 7.22 2.90 11.23
N VAL A 17 5.99 3.26 10.84
CA VAL A 17 5.72 4.16 9.72
C VAL A 17 4.91 5.33 10.27
N PRO A 18 5.55 6.44 10.68
CA PRO A 18 4.83 7.55 11.29
C PRO A 18 3.87 8.22 10.30
N ASN A 19 2.76 8.75 10.81
CA ASN A 19 1.80 9.58 10.07
C ASN A 19 1.28 8.94 8.77
N HIS A 20 1.13 7.62 8.73
CA HIS A 20 0.56 6.91 7.58
C HIS A 20 -0.96 6.75 7.71
N VAL A 21 -1.62 6.64 6.56
CA VAL A 21 -3.02 6.24 6.45
C VAL A 21 -3.06 4.92 5.68
N LEU A 22 -3.73 3.92 6.24
CA LEU A 22 -3.92 2.61 5.59
C LEU A 22 -5.34 2.51 5.07
N VAL A 23 -5.47 2.17 3.79
CA VAL A 23 -6.76 1.88 3.15
C VAL A 23 -6.66 0.49 2.52
N ILE A 24 -7.58 -0.39 2.86
CA ILE A 24 -7.68 -1.76 2.31
C ILE A 24 -9.08 -1.91 1.73
N VAL A 25 -9.14 -2.36 0.48
CA VAL A 25 -10.37 -2.38 -0.32
C VAL A 25 -10.38 -3.63 -1.17
N GLU A 26 -11.57 -4.13 -1.46
CA GLU A 26 -11.74 -5.14 -2.50
C GLU A 26 -11.83 -4.46 -3.87
N GLU A 27 -11.36 -5.15 -4.92
CA GLU A 27 -11.46 -4.64 -6.29
C GLU A 27 -12.93 -4.39 -6.65
N GLY A 28 -13.22 -3.25 -7.29
CA GLY A 28 -14.59 -2.85 -7.61
C GLY A 28 -15.40 -2.24 -6.45
N ALA A 29 -14.88 -2.23 -5.22
CA ALA A 29 -15.53 -1.52 -4.11
C ALA A 29 -15.40 -0.01 -4.30
N ALA A 30 -16.53 0.69 -4.45
CA ALA A 30 -16.54 2.14 -4.60
C ALA A 30 -16.34 2.84 -3.25
N LEU A 31 -15.22 3.54 -3.08
CA LEU A 31 -14.97 4.43 -1.94
C LEU A 31 -15.06 5.89 -2.36
N SER A 32 -16.26 6.45 -2.27
CA SER A 32 -16.53 7.86 -2.59
C SER A 32 -15.73 8.84 -1.71
N SER A 33 -15.42 8.45 -0.47
CA SER A 33 -14.65 9.25 0.48
C SER A 33 -13.14 9.26 0.22
N VAL A 34 -12.62 8.33 -0.61
CA VAL A 34 -11.18 8.19 -0.89
C VAL A 34 -10.94 8.11 -2.40
N PRO A 35 -11.15 9.21 -3.14
CA PRO A 35 -11.23 9.18 -4.61
C PRO A 35 -9.95 8.71 -5.30
N TRP A 36 -8.79 8.90 -4.68
CA TRP A 36 -7.49 8.49 -5.21
C TRP A 36 -7.25 6.97 -5.18
N VAL A 37 -8.14 6.17 -4.57
CA VAL A 37 -8.10 4.69 -4.63
C VAL A 37 -8.49 4.18 -6.01
N LYS A 38 -9.34 4.90 -6.75
CA LYS A 38 -9.88 4.46 -8.05
C LYS A 38 -8.80 4.16 -9.10
N SER A 39 -7.62 4.76 -8.98
CA SER A 39 -6.49 4.56 -9.89
C SER A 39 -5.48 3.52 -9.39
N LYS A 40 -5.87 2.66 -8.45
CA LYS A 40 -5.00 1.68 -7.78
C LYS A 40 -5.60 0.26 -7.82
N PRO A 41 -5.82 -0.33 -9.01
CA PRO A 41 -6.43 -1.65 -9.12
C PRO A 41 -5.50 -2.74 -8.59
N ALA A 42 -6.07 -3.87 -8.18
CA ALA A 42 -5.34 -5.11 -8.01
C ALA A 42 -4.66 -5.51 -9.34
N LYS A 43 -3.43 -6.05 -9.24
CA LYS A 43 -2.68 -6.57 -10.38
C LYS A 43 -2.69 -8.09 -10.35
N HIS A 44 -2.90 -8.70 -11.51
CA HIS A 44 -2.88 -10.17 -11.68
C HIS A 44 -3.85 -10.91 -10.74
N ASP A 45 -4.99 -10.29 -10.42
CA ASP A 45 -5.98 -10.81 -9.46
C ASP A 45 -5.42 -11.05 -8.04
N GLU A 46 -4.30 -10.39 -7.69
CA GLU A 46 -3.64 -10.50 -6.40
C GLU A 46 -3.77 -9.21 -5.56
N PRO A 47 -3.81 -9.33 -4.22
CA PRO A 47 -3.64 -8.18 -3.33
C PRO A 47 -2.38 -7.40 -3.69
N THR A 48 -2.55 -6.13 -4.02
CA THR A 48 -1.47 -5.26 -4.51
C THR A 48 -1.29 -4.08 -3.56
N ALA A 49 -0.07 -3.89 -3.08
CA ALA A 49 0.29 -2.75 -2.25
C ALA A 49 0.71 -1.55 -3.11
N TYR A 50 0.28 -0.37 -2.65
CA TYR A 50 0.66 0.93 -3.21
C TYR A 50 1.22 1.78 -2.06
N VAL A 51 2.49 2.16 -2.14
CA VAL A 51 3.11 3.12 -1.22
C VAL A 51 3.15 4.47 -1.92
N CYS A 52 2.41 5.44 -1.38
CA CYS A 52 2.33 6.78 -1.94
C CYS A 52 2.74 7.83 -0.92
N GLU A 53 3.53 8.80 -1.36
CA GLU A 53 4.05 9.89 -0.58
C GLU A 53 4.09 11.16 -1.43
N ARG A 54 3.56 12.27 -0.91
CA ARG A 54 3.55 13.59 -1.57
C ARG A 54 2.98 13.57 -3.01
N GLY A 55 1.96 12.75 -3.25
CA GLY A 55 1.30 12.63 -4.56
C GLY A 55 2.02 11.75 -5.58
N ALA A 56 3.20 11.22 -5.25
CA ALA A 56 3.89 10.20 -6.02
C ALA A 56 3.70 8.83 -5.37
N CYS A 57 3.69 7.76 -6.17
CA CYS A 57 3.66 6.40 -5.67
C CYS A 57 4.86 5.63 -6.21
N GLU A 58 5.40 4.74 -5.38
CA GLU A 58 6.32 3.71 -5.84
C GLU A 58 5.60 2.74 -6.79
N LEU A 59 6.39 1.94 -7.52
CA LEU A 59 5.82 0.89 -8.37
C LEU A 59 4.98 -0.07 -7.53
N PRO A 60 3.73 -0.37 -7.93
CA PRO A 60 2.88 -1.27 -7.16
C PRO A 60 3.45 -2.68 -7.13
N THR A 61 3.29 -3.36 -5.99
CA THR A 61 3.89 -4.67 -5.74
C THR A 61 2.92 -5.63 -5.06
N THR A 62 3.01 -6.90 -5.42
CA THR A 62 2.38 -8.00 -4.67
C THR A 62 3.37 -8.71 -3.75
N ASP A 63 4.68 -8.43 -3.87
CA ASP A 63 5.75 -9.02 -3.06
C ASP A 63 5.94 -8.26 -1.72
N PRO A 64 5.76 -8.93 -0.57
CA PRO A 64 5.99 -8.34 0.75
C PRO A 64 7.40 -7.77 0.96
N LYS A 65 8.43 -8.34 0.35
CA LYS A 65 9.82 -7.84 0.48
C LYS A 65 10.02 -6.53 -0.26
N ILE A 66 9.45 -6.40 -1.45
CA ILE A 66 9.48 -5.12 -2.19
C ILE A 66 8.67 -4.07 -1.43
N PHE A 67 7.50 -4.44 -0.90
CA PHE A 67 6.68 -3.53 -0.10
C PHE A 67 7.43 -3.02 1.14
N GLU A 68 8.20 -3.87 1.80
CA GLU A 68 9.06 -3.50 2.92
C GLU A 68 10.15 -2.48 2.53
N GLN A 69 10.80 -2.67 1.39
CA GLN A 69 11.80 -1.73 0.88
C GLN A 69 11.16 -0.36 0.63
N GLN A 70 10.03 -0.32 -0.06
CA GLN A 70 9.29 0.91 -0.35
C GLN A 70 8.89 1.66 0.92
N LEU A 71 8.51 0.96 1.99
CA LEU A 71 8.18 1.58 3.27
C LEU A 71 9.42 2.15 4.00
N THR A 72 10.60 1.57 3.76
CA THR A 72 11.86 1.98 4.40
C THR A 72 12.48 3.18 3.69
N GLU A 73 12.31 3.28 2.38
CA GLU A 73 12.86 4.36 1.53
C GLU A 73 12.01 5.64 1.53
N ARG A 74 10.90 5.65 2.27
CA ARG A 74 10.05 6.82 2.44
C ARG A 74 10.84 7.99 2.99
N ARG A 75 10.72 9.14 2.34
CA ARG A 75 11.40 10.36 2.79
C ARG A 75 10.55 11.00 3.87
N GLY A 76 11.15 11.16 5.05
CA GLY A 76 10.54 11.93 6.13
C GLY A 76 10.17 13.34 5.69
N TYR A 77 9.35 14.02 6.49
CA TYR A 77 9.28 15.48 6.44
C TYR A 77 10.57 16.03 7.04
N ASP A 78 11.64 16.02 6.26
CA ASP A 78 12.77 16.91 6.51
C ASP A 78 12.26 18.31 6.14
N GLY A 79 12.05 19.13 7.17
CA GLY A 79 11.51 20.49 7.07
C GLY A 79 12.45 21.46 6.36
#